data_AF-A0AAW3VIG7-F1
#
_entry.id   AF-A0AAW3VIG7-F1
#
_cell.length_a   1.000
_cell.length_b   1.000
_cell.length_c   1.000
_cell.angle_alpha   90.00
_cell.angle_beta   90.00
_cell.angle_gamma   90.00
#
_symmetry.space_group_name_H-M   'P 1'
#
loop_
_entity.id
_entity.type
_entity.pdbx_description
1 polymer ?
#
loop_
_entity_poly.entity_id
_entity_poly.type
_entity_poly.pdbx_seq_one_letter_code
_entity_poly.pdbx_strand_id
1 'polypeptide(L)'
;MNTPNTSQQHHAESILILPQQLKQQLPLSPQLASQVAEHRQIIQNILEGKDHRLMVVTGPCSIHDEASALDYAEKLKQLQSQLSDQIFLVMRAYIEKPRTTVGWKGFLYDPNLDGSSNMQLGLEKSRDLYLKIIEMGLPIASEILSPMATAYFDDLLAWGAIGARTSESQIHREISSHMPYSIGFKNGTDGSIQIALDAIQSASHPHQFLGMSQSGLPCILHSQGNPKAHLILRGSNSGPNYQLSEIEKIRAKHQIDLPALVIDCSHGNSSKNPMLQPEVLEQIVAERLQTNVRGVMLESHLVDGNQKISEQMTYGQSVTDGCLGWTKTEQLLLNMTDSLRLEGLKRSA
;
A
#
# COMPACT_ATOMS: atom_id res chain seq x y z
N MET A 1 -26.31 -47.85 13.89
CA MET A 1 -27.14 -46.64 14.05
C MET A 1 -26.19 -45.49 14.37
N ASN A 2 -25.84 -44.68 13.37
CA ASN A 2 -25.01 -43.50 13.58
C ASN A 2 -25.93 -42.33 13.93
N THR A 3 -25.94 -41.91 15.19
CA THR A 3 -26.52 -40.64 15.61
C THR A 3 -25.68 -39.50 15.03
N PRO A 4 -26.23 -38.62 14.18
CA PRO A 4 -25.50 -37.44 13.75
C PRO A 4 -25.48 -36.44 14.91
N ASN A 5 -24.27 -36.16 15.39
CA ASN A 5 -24.00 -35.13 16.38
C ASN A 5 -24.29 -33.76 15.74
N THR A 6 -25.53 -33.28 15.86
CA THR A 6 -26.00 -32.01 15.32
C THR A 6 -26.08 -30.99 16.44
N SER A 7 -24.93 -30.67 17.04
CA SER A 7 -24.74 -29.34 17.63
C SER A 7 -24.50 -28.36 16.46
N GLN A 8 -25.54 -28.05 15.69
CA GLN A 8 -25.48 -26.95 14.72
C GLN A 8 -25.36 -25.66 15.53
N GLN A 9 -24.13 -25.15 15.66
CA GLN A 9 -23.94 -23.75 16.02
C GLN A 9 -24.67 -22.94 14.96
N HIS A 10 -25.68 -22.17 15.36
CA HIS A 10 -26.33 -21.23 14.47
C HIS A 10 -25.30 -20.16 14.08
N HIS A 11 -24.74 -20.28 12.87
CA HIS A 11 -23.91 -19.23 12.30
C HIS A 11 -24.83 -18.12 11.80
N ALA A 12 -24.75 -16.95 12.43
CA ALA A 12 -25.42 -15.76 11.93
C ALA A 12 -24.66 -15.26 10.70
N GLU A 13 -25.33 -15.19 9.56
CA GLU A 13 -24.79 -14.65 8.32
C GLU A 13 -25.38 -13.26 8.06
N SER A 14 -24.55 -12.33 7.58
CA SER A 14 -24.97 -11.00 7.15
C SER A 14 -24.55 -10.80 5.70
N ILE A 15 -25.51 -10.43 4.86
CA ILE A 15 -25.27 -10.21 3.43
C ILE A 15 -24.72 -8.79 3.24
N LEU A 16 -23.67 -8.67 2.44
CA LEU A 16 -23.08 -7.39 2.04
C LEU A 16 -23.58 -6.99 0.64
N ILE A 17 -23.53 -5.69 0.34
CA ILE A 17 -23.77 -5.17 -1.01
C ILE A 17 -22.85 -5.84 -2.03
N LEU A 18 -23.34 -6.07 -3.25
CA LEU A 18 -22.53 -6.67 -4.31
C LEU A 18 -21.51 -5.65 -4.87
N PRO A 19 -20.33 -6.08 -5.34
CA PRO A 19 -19.34 -5.17 -5.92
C PRO A 19 -19.91 -4.28 -7.04
N GLN A 20 -20.68 -4.85 -7.97
CA GLN A 20 -21.32 -4.09 -9.04
C GLN A 20 -22.33 -3.06 -8.53
N GLN A 21 -23.06 -3.38 -7.47
CA GLN A 21 -24.07 -2.48 -6.90
C GLN A 21 -23.40 -1.31 -6.19
N LEU A 22 -22.34 -1.57 -5.43
CA LEU A 22 -21.56 -0.51 -4.80
C LEU A 22 -20.92 0.41 -5.84
N LYS A 23 -20.36 -0.15 -6.92
CA LYS A 23 -19.81 0.62 -8.05
C LYS A 23 -20.86 1.43 -8.79
N GLN A 24 -22.12 0.99 -8.83
CA GLN A 24 -23.22 1.74 -9.42
C GLN A 24 -23.70 2.88 -8.50
N GLN A 25 -23.73 2.66 -7.18
CA GLN A 25 -24.10 3.68 -6.20
C GLN A 25 -23.04 4.76 -6.06
N LEU A 26 -21.76 4.39 -6.15
CA LEU A 26 -20.59 5.26 -6.03
C LEU A 26 -19.71 5.08 -7.29
N PRO A 27 -20.11 5.66 -8.43
CA PRO A 27 -19.43 5.42 -9.70
C PRO A 27 -18.11 6.19 -9.81
N LEU A 28 -17.09 5.52 -10.36
CA LEU A 28 -15.91 6.21 -10.89
C LEU A 28 -16.28 6.81 -12.25
N SER A 29 -16.28 8.13 -12.36
CA SER A 29 -16.61 8.79 -13.63
C SER A 29 -15.57 8.46 -14.72
N PRO A 30 -15.93 8.50 -16.02
CA PRO A 30 -14.98 8.23 -17.09
C PRO A 30 -13.72 9.10 -17.03
N GLN A 31 -13.86 10.37 -16.64
CA GLN A 31 -12.75 11.31 -16.48
C GLN A 31 -11.79 10.86 -15.38
N LEU A 32 -12.32 10.49 -14.21
CA LEU A 32 -11.52 9.99 -13.10
C LEU A 32 -10.92 8.61 -13.41
N ALA A 33 -11.60 7.75 -14.18
CA ALA A 33 -11.06 6.49 -14.65
C ALA A 33 -9.84 6.69 -15.57
N SER A 34 -9.88 7.67 -16.47
CA SER A 34 -8.72 8.06 -17.29
C SER A 34 -7.58 8.58 -16.41
N GLN A 35 -7.88 9.39 -15.40
CA GLN A 35 -6.88 9.88 -14.44
C GLN A 35 -6.21 8.73 -13.67
N VAL A 36 -6.98 7.76 -13.16
CA VAL A 36 -6.43 6.57 -12.48
C VAL A 36 -5.55 5.74 -13.45
N ALA A 37 -5.97 5.59 -14.71
CA ALA A 37 -5.17 4.89 -15.71
C ALA A 37 -3.84 5.61 -16.00
N GLU A 38 -3.85 6.95 -16.08
CA GLU A 38 -2.63 7.76 -16.24
C GLU A 38 -1.70 7.60 -15.03
N HIS A 39 -2.24 7.68 -13.81
CA HIS A 39 -1.47 7.45 -12.59
C HIS A 39 -0.80 6.07 -12.57
N ARG A 40 -1.53 5.01 -12.96
CA ARG A 40 -0.99 3.65 -13.08
C ARG A 40 0.15 3.60 -14.09
N GLN A 41 0.03 4.29 -15.22
CA GLN A 41 1.06 4.34 -16.25
C GLN A 41 2.31 5.08 -15.76
N ILE A 42 2.15 6.21 -15.05
CA ILE A 42 3.27 6.95 -14.45
C ILE A 42 4.03 6.05 -13.47
N ILE A 43 3.31 5.39 -12.56
CA ILE A 43 3.89 4.48 -11.57
C ILE A 43 4.66 3.35 -12.27
N GLN A 44 4.07 2.75 -13.31
CA GLN A 44 4.73 1.72 -14.09
C GLN A 44 6.01 2.25 -14.78
N ASN A 45 5.96 3.44 -15.38
CA ASN A 45 7.12 4.04 -16.02
C ASN A 45 8.27 4.30 -15.02
N ILE A 46 7.95 4.73 -13.79
CA ILE A 46 8.94 4.92 -12.73
C ILE A 46 9.59 3.57 -12.35
N LEU A 47 8.76 2.53 -12.13
CA LEU A 47 9.26 1.21 -11.75
C LEU A 47 10.11 0.57 -12.86
N GLU A 48 9.75 0.78 -14.12
CA GLU A 48 10.51 0.34 -15.31
C GLU A 48 11.76 1.21 -15.57
N GLY A 49 11.92 2.33 -14.88
CA GLY A 49 13.04 3.27 -15.06
C GLY A 49 12.94 4.17 -16.29
N LYS A 50 11.78 4.19 -16.97
CA LYS A 50 11.46 5.11 -18.08
C LYS A 50 11.18 6.54 -17.60
N ASP A 51 10.71 6.67 -16.36
CA ASP A 51 10.58 7.91 -15.63
C ASP A 51 11.60 7.91 -14.47
N HIS A 52 12.42 8.95 -14.38
CA HIS A 52 13.52 9.03 -13.42
C HIS A 52 13.10 9.53 -12.03
N ARG A 53 11.86 10.00 -11.89
CA ARG A 53 11.32 10.45 -10.60
C ARG A 53 11.32 9.31 -9.58
N LEU A 54 11.38 9.68 -8.30
CA LEU A 54 11.20 8.76 -7.19
C LEU A 54 9.71 8.66 -6.88
N MET A 55 9.15 7.44 -6.89
CA MET A 55 7.80 7.23 -6.37
C MET A 55 7.82 7.26 -4.85
N VAL A 56 6.96 8.04 -4.21
CA VAL A 56 6.85 8.10 -2.74
C VAL A 56 5.43 7.72 -2.33
N VAL A 57 5.27 6.54 -1.74
CA VAL A 57 4.02 6.08 -1.15
C VAL A 57 3.95 6.59 0.29
N THR A 58 3.13 7.60 0.57
CA THR A 58 3.12 8.30 1.87
C THR A 58 1.71 8.57 2.36
N GLY A 59 1.50 8.43 3.66
CA GLY A 59 0.21 8.62 4.30
C GLY A 59 0.05 7.77 5.54
N PRO A 60 -1.13 7.79 6.17
CA PRO A 60 -1.34 7.16 7.47
C PRO A 60 -1.03 5.66 7.45
N CYS A 61 -0.56 5.13 8.60
CA CYS A 61 -0.37 3.69 8.77
C CYS A 61 -1.68 2.91 8.47
N SER A 62 -2.81 3.48 8.90
CA SER A 62 -4.19 3.10 8.59
C SER A 62 -5.10 4.34 8.60
N ILE A 63 -6.13 4.35 7.76
CA ILE A 63 -7.20 5.33 7.82
C ILE A 63 -8.18 4.89 8.89
N HIS A 64 -8.58 5.78 9.79
CA HIS A 64 -9.60 5.51 10.83
C HIS A 64 -10.66 6.62 10.89
N ASP A 65 -10.33 7.81 10.39
CA ASP A 65 -11.20 8.99 10.33
C ASP A 65 -11.12 9.58 8.92
N GLU A 66 -12.29 9.78 8.31
CA GLU A 66 -12.41 10.28 6.93
C GLU A 66 -11.94 11.73 6.82
N ALA A 67 -12.27 12.57 7.81
CA ALA A 67 -11.98 13.99 7.76
C ALA A 67 -10.47 14.25 7.78
N SER A 68 -9.73 13.62 8.70
CA SER A 68 -8.27 13.75 8.75
C SER A 68 -7.55 13.09 7.57
N ALA A 69 -8.14 12.06 6.96
CA ALA A 69 -7.61 11.49 5.72
C ALA A 69 -7.72 12.50 4.56
N LEU A 70 -8.85 13.22 4.44
CA LEU A 70 -9.05 14.24 3.42
C LEU A 70 -8.20 15.51 3.66
N ASP A 71 -8.03 15.95 4.91
CA ASP A 71 -7.10 17.06 5.24
C ASP A 71 -5.65 16.67 4.87
N TYR A 72 -5.23 15.45 5.19
CA TYR A 72 -3.93 14.95 4.75
C TYR A 72 -3.81 14.90 3.21
N ALA A 73 -4.86 14.46 2.51
CA ALA A 73 -4.89 14.43 1.06
C ALA A 73 -4.76 15.84 0.45
N GLU A 74 -5.43 16.85 1.02
CA GLU A 74 -5.35 18.23 0.54
C GLU A 74 -3.93 18.77 0.63
N LYS A 75 -3.30 18.57 1.79
CA LYS A 75 -1.90 18.92 2.02
C LYS A 75 -0.96 18.19 1.06
N LEU A 76 -1.17 16.88 0.85
CA LEU A 76 -0.36 16.08 -0.08
C LEU A 76 -0.50 16.55 -1.54
N LYS A 77 -1.70 16.93 -1.96
CA LYS A 77 -1.97 17.48 -3.29
C LYS A 77 -1.23 18.81 -3.51
N GLN A 78 -1.28 19.70 -2.52
CA GLN A 78 -0.54 20.96 -2.58
C GLN A 78 0.97 20.71 -2.69
N LEU A 79 1.50 19.78 -1.88
CA LEU A 79 2.92 19.43 -1.91
C LEU A 79 3.36 18.81 -3.24
N GLN A 80 2.56 17.94 -3.87
CA GLN A 80 2.89 17.31 -5.15
C GLN A 80 3.32 18.32 -6.21
N SER A 81 2.68 19.48 -6.28
CA SER A 81 3.03 20.52 -7.27
C SER A 81 4.48 20.99 -7.15
N GLN A 82 5.00 21.09 -5.92
CA GLN A 82 6.35 21.58 -5.60
C GLN A 82 7.44 20.53 -5.84
N LEU A 83 7.07 19.25 -5.83
CA LEU A 83 8.01 18.12 -5.97
C LEU A 83 7.97 17.46 -7.36
N SER A 84 7.06 17.90 -8.24
CA SER A 84 6.62 17.13 -9.42
C SER A 84 7.71 16.78 -10.45
N ASP A 85 8.83 17.51 -10.44
CA ASP A 85 9.99 17.26 -11.31
C ASP A 85 10.87 16.10 -10.83
N GLN A 86 10.90 15.80 -9.52
CA GLN A 86 11.73 14.73 -8.95
C GLN A 86 10.93 13.60 -8.28
N ILE A 87 9.74 13.90 -7.75
CA ILE A 87 8.97 12.97 -6.93
C ILE A 87 7.53 12.86 -7.46
N PHE A 88 7.05 11.62 -7.51
CA PHE A 88 5.65 11.30 -7.74
C PHE A 88 5.04 10.71 -6.46
N LEU A 89 4.16 11.47 -5.82
CA LEU A 89 3.48 11.10 -4.58
C LEU A 89 2.30 10.17 -4.89
N VAL A 90 2.20 9.12 -4.09
CA VAL A 90 1.05 8.22 -4.06
C VAL A 90 0.53 8.18 -2.63
N MET A 91 -0.74 8.54 -2.44
CA MET A 91 -1.32 8.57 -1.11
C MET A 91 -1.52 7.14 -0.61
N ARG A 92 -0.90 6.83 0.52
CA ARG A 92 -1.15 5.61 1.27
C ARG A 92 -2.50 5.74 1.99
N ALA A 93 -3.48 4.94 1.57
CA ALA A 93 -4.85 5.00 2.08
C ALA A 93 -5.31 3.61 2.57
N TYR A 94 -4.69 3.08 3.63
CA TYR A 94 -4.92 1.69 4.02
C TYR A 94 -6.16 1.56 4.90
N ILE A 95 -7.20 0.92 4.36
CA ILE A 95 -8.48 0.66 5.05
C ILE A 95 -8.54 -0.70 5.77
N GLU A 96 -7.53 -1.55 5.58
CA GLU A 96 -7.38 -2.85 6.23
C GLU A 96 -6.07 -2.91 7.01
N LYS A 97 -6.05 -3.64 8.14
CA LYS A 97 -4.84 -3.88 8.93
C LYS A 97 -4.70 -5.32 9.41
N PRO A 98 -3.59 -6.00 9.10
CA PRO A 98 -3.33 -7.32 9.63
C PRO A 98 -3.05 -7.26 11.14
N ARG A 99 -3.68 -8.14 11.91
CA ARG A 99 -3.50 -8.24 13.37
C ARG A 99 -2.80 -9.55 13.72
N THR A 100 -1.80 -9.49 14.60
CA THR A 100 -1.10 -10.69 15.10
C THR A 100 -2.02 -11.56 15.96
N THR A 101 -2.90 -10.94 16.75
CA THR A 101 -3.84 -11.63 17.64
C THR A 101 -5.23 -11.03 17.50
N VAL A 102 -5.52 -9.95 18.22
CA VAL A 102 -6.82 -9.28 18.25
C VAL A 102 -6.67 -7.76 18.16
N GLY A 103 -7.76 -7.12 17.76
CA GLY A 103 -7.99 -5.68 17.78
C GLY A 103 -8.53 -5.17 16.45
N TRP A 104 -8.70 -3.85 16.36
CA TRP A 104 -9.30 -3.18 15.21
C TRP A 104 -8.61 -3.56 13.88
N LYS A 105 -9.43 -3.98 12.91
CA LYS A 105 -9.00 -4.59 11.63
C LYS A 105 -8.94 -3.59 10.47
N GLY A 106 -9.28 -2.33 10.70
CA GLY A 106 -9.29 -1.29 9.68
C GLY A 106 -10.67 -0.68 9.47
N PHE A 107 -10.68 0.46 8.78
CA PHE A 107 -11.88 1.26 8.46
C PHE A 107 -12.92 0.45 7.68
N LEU A 108 -12.49 -0.45 6.81
CA LEU A 108 -13.37 -1.34 6.08
C LEU A 108 -14.19 -2.26 7.01
N TYR A 109 -13.57 -2.70 8.11
CA TYR A 109 -14.20 -3.65 9.02
C TYR A 109 -15.06 -2.95 10.08
N ASP A 110 -14.57 -1.85 10.63
CA ASP A 110 -15.19 -1.15 11.75
C ASP A 110 -14.96 0.36 11.59
N PRO A 111 -15.72 1.04 10.71
CA PRO A 111 -15.50 2.45 10.36
C PRO A 111 -15.85 3.42 11.49
N ASN A 112 -16.55 2.96 12.53
CA ASN A 112 -16.97 3.78 13.67
C ASN A 112 -16.07 3.57 14.90
N LEU A 113 -15.13 2.62 14.86
CA LEU A 113 -14.21 2.27 15.95
C LEU A 113 -14.94 1.85 17.25
N ASP A 114 -16.17 1.34 17.12
CA ASP A 114 -17.06 0.99 18.24
C ASP A 114 -17.19 -0.53 18.45
N GLY A 115 -16.49 -1.32 17.64
CA GLY A 115 -16.53 -2.78 17.70
C GLY A 115 -17.76 -3.41 17.02
N SER A 116 -18.67 -2.61 16.44
CA SER A 116 -19.87 -3.10 15.73
C SER A 116 -19.53 -3.97 14.52
N SER A 117 -18.32 -3.80 13.97
CA SER A 117 -17.86 -4.50 12.76
C SER A 117 -18.80 -4.33 11.56
N ASN A 118 -19.39 -3.14 11.41
CA ASN A 118 -20.32 -2.83 10.33
C ASN A 118 -19.60 -2.71 8.97
N MET A 119 -19.34 -3.86 8.36
CA MET A 119 -18.65 -3.96 7.06
C MET A 119 -19.44 -3.37 5.89
N GLN A 120 -20.78 -3.36 5.97
CA GLN A 120 -21.62 -2.71 4.95
C GLN A 120 -21.30 -1.21 4.88
N LEU A 121 -21.34 -0.54 6.02
CA LEU A 121 -20.95 0.86 6.14
C LEU A 121 -19.47 1.08 5.79
N GLY A 122 -18.61 0.14 6.18
CA GLY A 122 -17.17 0.21 5.88
C GLY A 122 -16.88 0.17 4.39
N LEU A 123 -17.58 -0.67 3.61
CA LEU A 123 -17.47 -0.73 2.15
C LEU A 123 -17.89 0.60 1.50
N GLU A 124 -19.05 1.13 1.91
CA GLU A 124 -19.60 2.39 1.40
C GLU A 124 -18.66 3.58 1.68
N LYS A 125 -18.28 3.76 2.96
CA LYS A 125 -17.38 4.85 3.36
C LYS A 125 -15.99 4.74 2.75
N SER A 126 -15.43 3.54 2.65
CA SER A 126 -14.10 3.34 2.05
C SER A 126 -14.10 3.73 0.57
N ARG A 127 -15.15 3.35 -0.16
CA ARG A 127 -15.24 3.66 -1.60
C ARG A 127 -15.45 5.16 -1.82
N ASP A 128 -16.36 5.77 -1.06
CA ASP A 128 -16.63 7.20 -1.11
C ASP A 128 -15.38 8.03 -0.78
N LEU A 129 -14.62 7.65 0.26
CA LEU A 129 -13.35 8.27 0.59
C LEU A 129 -12.31 8.17 -0.55
N TYR A 130 -12.17 6.99 -1.16
CA TYR A 130 -11.26 6.83 -2.30
C TYR A 130 -11.68 7.69 -3.50
N LEU A 131 -12.98 7.79 -3.80
CA LEU A 131 -13.47 8.67 -4.86
C LEU A 131 -13.11 10.12 -4.58
N LYS A 132 -13.36 10.62 -3.36
CA LYS A 132 -12.99 11.98 -2.94
C LYS A 132 -11.49 12.25 -3.08
N ILE A 133 -10.62 11.32 -2.68
CA ILE A 133 -9.16 11.46 -2.85
C ILE A 133 -8.77 11.51 -4.35
N ILE A 134 -9.41 10.69 -5.19
CA ILE A 134 -9.17 10.68 -6.64
C ILE A 134 -9.67 12.00 -7.28
N GLU A 135 -10.80 12.54 -6.84
CA GLU A 135 -11.32 13.85 -7.27
C GLU A 135 -10.35 15.00 -6.97
N MET A 136 -9.59 14.90 -5.88
CA MET A 136 -8.50 15.84 -5.56
C MET A 136 -7.28 15.68 -6.49
N GLY A 137 -7.29 14.68 -7.37
CA GLY A 137 -6.22 14.42 -8.32
C GLY A 137 -5.01 13.71 -7.72
N LEU A 138 -5.24 12.84 -6.72
CA LEU A 138 -4.18 12.03 -6.09
C LEU A 138 -4.34 10.54 -6.45
N PRO A 139 -3.23 9.83 -6.74
CA PRO A 139 -3.24 8.38 -6.83
C PRO A 139 -3.28 7.73 -5.45
N ILE A 140 -3.96 6.58 -5.37
CA ILE A 140 -4.15 5.83 -4.13
C ILE A 140 -3.33 4.53 -4.14
N ALA A 141 -2.66 4.28 -3.01
CA ALA A 141 -2.00 3.03 -2.66
C ALA A 141 -2.72 2.35 -1.49
N SER A 142 -3.02 1.07 -1.61
CA SER A 142 -3.56 0.24 -0.52
C SER A 142 -2.82 -1.10 -0.40
N GLU A 143 -2.82 -1.69 0.78
CA GLU A 143 -2.51 -3.12 0.94
C GLU A 143 -3.72 -3.95 0.55
N ILE A 144 -3.45 -5.07 -0.15
CA ILE A 144 -4.46 -6.08 -0.47
C ILE A 144 -4.35 -7.14 0.62
N LEU A 145 -5.16 -7.00 1.66
CA LEU A 145 -5.20 -7.98 2.76
C LEU A 145 -6.33 -8.99 2.56
N SER A 146 -7.49 -8.54 2.11
CA SER A 146 -8.58 -9.42 1.69
C SER A 146 -8.66 -9.49 0.17
N PRO A 147 -8.31 -10.63 -0.46
CA PRO A 147 -8.49 -10.81 -1.91
C PRO A 147 -9.94 -10.56 -2.37
N MET A 148 -10.93 -10.85 -1.52
CA MET A 148 -12.34 -10.62 -1.85
C MET A 148 -12.72 -9.13 -1.88
N ALA A 149 -12.05 -8.29 -1.09
CA ALA A 149 -12.30 -6.85 -1.07
C ALA A 149 -11.85 -6.17 -2.38
N THR A 150 -10.91 -6.77 -3.12
CA THR A 150 -10.39 -6.19 -4.38
C THR A 150 -11.49 -5.91 -5.39
N ALA A 151 -12.52 -6.76 -5.49
CA ALA A 151 -13.63 -6.60 -6.42
C ALA A 151 -14.39 -5.27 -6.26
N TYR A 152 -14.34 -4.66 -5.07
CA TYR A 152 -15.00 -3.39 -4.74
C TYR A 152 -14.15 -2.14 -5.06
N PHE A 153 -12.83 -2.28 -5.19
CA PHE A 153 -11.88 -1.17 -5.22
C PHE A 153 -10.84 -1.23 -6.34
N ASP A 154 -10.80 -2.32 -7.11
CA ASP A 154 -9.85 -2.55 -8.21
C ASP A 154 -9.85 -1.46 -9.29
N ASP A 155 -10.96 -0.74 -9.46
CA ASP A 155 -11.11 0.39 -10.37
C ASP A 155 -10.48 1.69 -9.84
N LEU A 156 -10.25 1.81 -8.53
CA LEU A 156 -9.82 3.05 -7.85
C LEU A 156 -8.32 3.08 -7.54
N LEU A 157 -7.69 1.93 -7.31
CA LEU A 157 -6.30 1.87 -6.85
C LEU A 157 -5.29 2.12 -7.97
N ALA A 158 -4.25 2.89 -7.70
CA ALA A 158 -3.14 3.14 -8.64
C ALA A 158 -1.93 2.23 -8.38
N TRP A 159 -1.77 1.75 -7.14
CA TRP A 159 -0.70 0.85 -6.71
C TRP A 159 -1.18 -0.04 -5.55
N GLY A 160 -0.67 -1.27 -5.48
CA GLY A 160 -0.99 -2.20 -4.41
C GLY A 160 0.24 -2.72 -3.68
N ALA A 161 0.07 -3.14 -2.43
CA ALA A 161 1.08 -3.87 -1.68
C ALA A 161 0.54 -5.20 -1.14
N ILE A 162 1.38 -6.24 -1.17
CA ILE A 162 1.18 -7.46 -0.40
C ILE A 162 2.10 -7.40 0.82
N GLY A 163 1.49 -7.55 2.00
CA GLY A 163 2.16 -7.45 3.29
C GLY A 163 3.15 -8.59 3.54
N ALA A 164 4.12 -8.36 4.43
CA ALA A 164 5.17 -9.31 4.76
C ALA A 164 4.66 -10.68 5.28
N ARG A 165 3.43 -10.72 5.82
CA ARG A 165 2.76 -11.94 6.32
C ARG A 165 1.96 -12.67 5.24
N THR A 166 1.68 -12.02 4.12
CA THR A 166 0.85 -12.56 3.03
C THR A 166 1.62 -12.72 1.73
N SER A 167 2.88 -12.28 1.63
CA SER A 167 3.74 -12.53 0.46
C SER A 167 3.95 -14.01 0.15
N GLU A 168 3.92 -14.88 1.16
CA GLU A 168 4.00 -16.35 0.98
C GLU A 168 2.63 -16.98 0.63
N SER A 169 1.54 -16.24 0.78
CA SER A 169 0.19 -16.75 0.59
C SER A 169 -0.15 -16.90 -0.89
N GLN A 170 -0.47 -18.14 -1.30
CA GLN A 170 -0.80 -18.46 -2.68
C GLN A 170 -2.00 -17.65 -3.21
N ILE A 171 -3.07 -17.49 -2.43
CA ILE A 171 -4.24 -16.70 -2.85
C ILE A 171 -3.90 -15.22 -3.08
N HIS A 172 -2.89 -14.68 -2.39
CA HIS A 172 -2.43 -13.31 -2.59
C HIS A 172 -1.56 -13.18 -3.85
N ARG A 173 -0.76 -14.20 -4.17
CA ARG A 173 0.02 -14.27 -5.42
C ARG A 173 -0.92 -14.37 -6.62
N GLU A 174 -1.94 -15.22 -6.52
CA GLU A 174 -2.99 -15.40 -7.53
C GLU A 174 -3.78 -14.10 -7.78
N ILE A 175 -4.34 -13.48 -6.74
CA ILE A 175 -5.09 -12.23 -6.94
C ILE A 175 -4.19 -11.11 -7.50
N SER A 176 -2.92 -11.05 -7.09
CA SER A 176 -1.96 -10.06 -7.59
C SER A 176 -1.68 -10.21 -9.09
N SER A 177 -1.71 -11.44 -9.60
CA SER A 177 -1.58 -11.71 -11.04
C SER A 177 -2.74 -11.17 -11.87
N HIS A 178 -3.90 -10.91 -11.24
CA HIS A 178 -5.12 -10.42 -11.90
C HIS A 178 -5.30 -8.90 -11.84
N MET A 179 -4.56 -8.20 -10.96
CA MET A 179 -4.77 -6.76 -10.75
C MET A 179 -4.23 -5.90 -11.92
N PRO A 180 -4.92 -4.81 -12.31
CA PRO A 180 -4.55 -3.99 -13.46
C PRO A 180 -3.39 -3.00 -13.19
N TYR A 181 -2.92 -2.91 -11.93
CA TYR A 181 -1.92 -1.96 -11.45
C TYR A 181 -0.68 -2.67 -10.88
N SER A 182 0.38 -1.90 -10.64
CA SER A 182 1.63 -2.39 -10.06
C SER A 182 1.45 -2.85 -8.62
N ILE A 183 2.05 -3.99 -8.28
CA ILE A 183 1.97 -4.58 -6.93
C ILE A 183 3.35 -4.83 -6.37
N GLY A 184 3.62 -4.27 -5.19
CA GLY A 184 4.85 -4.53 -4.47
C GLY A 184 4.68 -5.65 -3.44
N PHE A 185 5.61 -6.61 -3.43
CA PHE A 185 5.66 -7.68 -2.43
C PHE A 185 6.70 -7.36 -1.36
N LYS A 186 6.26 -7.26 -0.10
CA LYS A 186 7.17 -7.08 1.03
C LYS A 186 7.98 -8.35 1.29
N ASN A 187 9.27 -8.20 1.62
CA ASN A 187 10.05 -9.30 2.18
C ASN A 187 9.41 -9.85 3.47
N GLY A 188 9.72 -11.10 3.81
CA GLY A 188 9.21 -11.78 5.01
C GLY A 188 9.56 -11.02 6.29
N THR A 189 8.76 -11.19 7.36
CA THR A 189 9.00 -10.51 8.64
C THR A 189 10.33 -10.88 9.31
N ASP A 190 10.87 -12.04 8.94
CA ASP A 190 12.19 -12.55 9.30
C ASP A 190 13.33 -12.00 8.42
N GLY A 191 13.02 -11.21 7.39
CA GLY A 191 13.98 -10.69 6.41
C GLY A 191 14.11 -11.53 5.14
N SER A 192 13.32 -12.60 4.98
CA SER A 192 13.41 -13.46 3.80
C SER A 192 13.03 -12.72 2.51
N ILE A 193 14.03 -12.49 1.65
CA ILE A 193 13.84 -11.90 0.33
C ILE A 193 13.26 -12.93 -0.64
N GLN A 194 13.62 -14.21 -0.50
CA GLN A 194 13.16 -15.29 -1.39
C GLN A 194 11.64 -15.37 -1.44
N ILE A 195 10.94 -15.21 -0.30
CA ILE A 195 9.47 -15.21 -0.24
C ILE A 195 8.87 -14.18 -1.20
N ALA A 196 9.45 -12.98 -1.26
CA ALA A 196 8.96 -11.92 -2.14
C ALA A 196 9.35 -12.18 -3.60
N LEU A 197 10.55 -12.73 -3.87
CA LEU A 197 10.97 -13.09 -5.23
C LEU A 197 10.07 -14.19 -5.82
N ASP A 198 9.76 -15.23 -5.05
CA ASP A 198 8.83 -16.29 -5.47
C ASP A 198 7.43 -15.73 -5.72
N ALA A 199 7.00 -14.76 -4.90
CA ALA A 199 5.71 -14.12 -5.06
C ALA A 199 5.64 -13.26 -6.33
N ILE A 200 6.70 -12.51 -6.64
CA ILE A 200 6.84 -11.73 -7.88
C ILE A 200 6.83 -12.66 -9.09
N GLN A 201 7.59 -13.76 -9.04
CA GLN A 201 7.62 -14.74 -10.11
C GLN A 201 6.23 -15.35 -10.30
N SER A 202 5.56 -15.78 -9.23
CA SER A 202 4.22 -16.36 -9.28
C SER A 202 3.20 -15.37 -9.84
N ALA A 203 3.17 -14.13 -9.33
CA ALA A 203 2.24 -13.10 -9.78
C ALA A 203 2.46 -12.71 -11.25
N SER A 204 3.68 -12.88 -11.79
CA SER A 204 3.99 -12.56 -13.19
C SER A 204 3.47 -13.60 -14.19
N HIS A 205 2.92 -14.73 -13.74
CA HIS A 205 2.41 -15.80 -14.60
C HIS A 205 0.87 -15.89 -14.56
N PRO A 206 0.23 -16.47 -15.61
CA PRO A 206 -1.20 -16.76 -15.60
C PRO A 206 -1.62 -17.73 -14.48
N HIS A 207 -2.80 -17.49 -13.90
CA HIS A 207 -3.44 -18.37 -12.92
C HIS A 207 -4.91 -18.59 -13.25
N GLN A 208 -5.47 -19.68 -12.70
CA GLN A 208 -6.90 -19.95 -12.63
C GLN A 208 -7.23 -20.26 -11.17
N PHE A 209 -8.05 -19.43 -10.53
CA PHE A 209 -8.25 -19.52 -9.08
C PHE A 209 -9.66 -19.12 -8.67
N LEU A 210 -10.09 -19.59 -7.50
CA LEU A 210 -11.40 -19.27 -6.94
C LEU A 210 -11.43 -17.79 -6.51
N GLY A 211 -12.46 -17.07 -6.93
CA GLY A 211 -12.69 -15.69 -6.54
C GLY A 211 -14.18 -15.36 -6.51
N MET A 212 -14.48 -14.06 -6.48
CA MET A 212 -15.84 -13.54 -6.45
C MET A 212 -16.08 -12.69 -7.69
N SER A 213 -17.20 -12.91 -8.38
CA SER A 213 -17.60 -12.10 -9.52
C SER A 213 -18.10 -10.73 -9.06
N GLN A 214 -18.25 -9.79 -10.00
CA GLN A 214 -18.86 -8.49 -9.71
C GLN A 214 -20.33 -8.61 -9.24
N SER A 215 -21.01 -9.73 -9.53
CA SER A 215 -22.35 -10.05 -9.02
C SER A 215 -22.34 -10.76 -7.66
N GLY A 216 -21.17 -10.90 -7.02
CA GLY A 216 -20.97 -11.53 -5.71
C GLY A 216 -21.05 -13.06 -5.70
N LEU A 217 -21.14 -13.71 -6.87
CA LEU A 217 -21.16 -15.17 -6.94
C LEU A 217 -19.72 -15.71 -6.97
N PRO A 218 -19.44 -16.86 -6.32
CA PRO A 218 -18.18 -17.56 -6.50
C PRO A 218 -17.93 -17.88 -7.97
N CYS A 219 -16.71 -17.67 -8.45
CA CYS A 219 -16.34 -17.95 -9.84
C CYS A 219 -14.86 -18.34 -9.94
N ILE A 220 -14.47 -18.87 -11.11
CA ILE A 220 -13.06 -19.03 -11.45
C ILE A 220 -12.61 -17.73 -12.13
N LEU A 221 -11.63 -17.07 -11.53
CA LEU A 221 -10.94 -15.93 -12.12
C LEU A 221 -9.76 -16.44 -12.96
N HIS A 222 -9.60 -15.85 -14.14
CA HIS A 222 -8.48 -16.11 -15.03
C HIS A 222 -7.60 -14.86 -15.07
N SER A 223 -6.32 -15.01 -14.76
CA SER A 223 -5.34 -13.94 -14.90
C SER A 223 -4.36 -14.24 -16.03
N GLN A 224 -3.76 -13.19 -16.59
CA GLN A 224 -2.72 -13.30 -17.61
C GLN A 224 -1.31 -13.14 -17.02
N GLY A 225 -1.19 -12.98 -15.70
CA GLY A 225 0.03 -12.54 -15.04
C GLY A 225 0.13 -11.01 -14.96
N ASN A 226 0.84 -10.55 -13.93
CA ASN A 226 1.12 -9.15 -13.68
C ASN A 226 2.62 -8.89 -13.78
N PRO A 227 3.12 -8.42 -14.94
CA PRO A 227 4.55 -8.14 -15.13
C PRO A 227 5.03 -6.91 -14.36
N LYS A 228 4.13 -6.22 -13.65
CA LYS A 228 4.38 -5.00 -12.87
C LYS A 228 4.67 -5.30 -11.39
N ALA A 229 4.81 -6.58 -11.05
CA ALA A 229 5.16 -7.02 -9.70
C ALA A 229 6.61 -6.64 -9.36
N HIS A 230 6.84 -6.15 -8.14
CA HIS A 230 8.16 -5.63 -7.74
C HIS A 230 8.45 -5.85 -6.24
N LEU A 231 9.69 -5.63 -5.84
CA LEU A 231 10.17 -5.93 -4.48
C LEU A 231 9.99 -4.73 -3.56
N ILE A 232 9.47 -4.97 -2.35
CA ILE A 232 9.49 -4.00 -1.24
C ILE A 232 10.42 -4.51 -0.13
N LEU A 233 11.48 -3.76 0.14
CA LEU A 233 12.36 -3.97 1.30
C LEU A 233 11.83 -3.18 2.50
N ARG A 234 11.55 -3.88 3.61
CA ARG A 234 10.93 -3.31 4.82
C ARG A 234 11.68 -3.59 6.12
N GLY A 235 12.93 -4.02 6.00
CA GLY A 235 13.74 -4.55 7.08
C GLY A 235 13.20 -5.88 7.59
N SER A 236 13.62 -6.24 8.80
CA SER A 236 13.17 -7.44 9.51
C SER A 236 13.10 -7.15 11.00
N ASN A 237 12.78 -8.17 11.80
CA ASN A 237 12.96 -8.10 13.25
C ASN A 237 14.45 -8.06 13.68
N SER A 238 15.36 -8.45 12.79
CA SER A 238 16.80 -8.54 13.06
C SER A 238 17.58 -7.30 12.61
N GLY A 239 16.94 -6.36 11.91
CA GLY A 239 17.56 -5.12 11.46
C GLY A 239 17.06 -4.60 10.12
N PRO A 240 17.57 -3.43 9.69
CA PRO A 240 17.26 -2.81 8.41
C PRO A 240 17.85 -3.57 7.23
N ASN A 241 17.33 -3.32 6.03
CA ASN A 241 17.84 -3.86 4.77
C ASN A 241 17.81 -2.83 3.63
N TYR A 242 17.94 -1.54 3.95
CA TYR A 242 17.83 -0.45 2.97
C TYR A 242 19.18 0.09 2.49
N GLN A 243 20.25 -0.10 3.25
CA GLN A 243 21.57 0.41 2.90
C GLN A 243 22.12 -0.30 1.65
N LEU A 244 22.93 0.41 0.86
CA LEU A 244 23.63 -0.13 -0.30
C LEU A 244 24.38 -1.42 0.03
N SER A 245 25.06 -1.49 1.18
CA SER A 245 25.77 -2.71 1.60
C SER A 245 24.84 -3.91 1.79
N GLU A 246 23.62 -3.70 2.28
CA GLU A 246 22.62 -4.77 2.42
C GLU A 246 22.02 -5.15 1.06
N ILE A 247 21.76 -4.18 0.19
CA ILE A 247 21.25 -4.43 -1.17
C ILE A 247 22.27 -5.22 -1.99
N GLU A 248 23.57 -4.91 -1.90
CA GLU A 248 24.64 -5.67 -2.56
C GLU A 248 24.75 -7.10 -2.03
N LYS A 249 24.60 -7.30 -0.70
CA LYS A 249 24.54 -8.66 -0.12
C LYS A 249 23.35 -9.45 -0.68
N ILE A 250 22.19 -8.81 -0.84
CA ILE A 250 21.00 -9.44 -1.42
C ILE A 250 21.25 -9.83 -2.89
N ARG A 251 21.78 -8.91 -3.70
CA ARG A 251 22.15 -9.16 -5.11
C ARG A 251 23.10 -10.35 -5.22
N ALA A 252 24.18 -10.34 -4.43
CA ALA A 252 25.18 -11.41 -4.43
C ALA A 252 24.61 -12.76 -3.98
N LYS A 253 23.75 -12.77 -2.96
CA LYS A 253 23.13 -13.99 -2.44
C LYS A 253 22.19 -14.67 -3.44
N HIS A 254 21.38 -13.90 -4.15
CA HIS A 254 20.38 -14.44 -5.07
C HIS A 254 20.87 -14.59 -6.51
N GLN A 255 22.03 -14.02 -6.85
CA GLN A 255 22.63 -14.10 -8.20
C GLN A 255 21.66 -13.66 -9.30
N ILE A 256 20.82 -12.67 -9.01
CA ILE A 256 19.85 -12.10 -9.95
C ILE A 256 19.97 -10.58 -9.97
N ASP A 257 19.57 -10.00 -11.10
CA ASP A 257 19.13 -8.61 -11.10
C ASP A 257 17.83 -8.51 -10.33
N LEU A 258 17.81 -7.65 -9.31
CA LEU A 258 16.61 -7.46 -8.52
C LEU A 258 15.52 -6.83 -9.39
N PRO A 259 14.25 -7.24 -9.21
CA PRO A 259 13.10 -6.48 -9.73
C PRO A 259 13.16 -5.02 -9.27
N ALA A 260 12.29 -4.17 -9.85
CA ALA A 260 12.17 -2.79 -9.40
C ALA A 260 12.09 -2.71 -7.86
N LEU A 261 12.86 -1.80 -7.28
CA LEU A 261 13.06 -1.76 -5.83
C LEU A 261 12.30 -0.60 -5.21
N VAL A 262 11.40 -0.92 -4.29
CA VAL A 262 10.75 0.02 -3.39
C VAL A 262 11.24 -0.24 -1.96
N ILE A 263 11.53 0.80 -1.20
CA ILE A 263 12.01 0.66 0.19
C ILE A 263 11.06 1.33 1.17
N ASP A 264 10.52 0.55 2.10
CA ASP A 264 9.70 1.04 3.20
C ASP A 264 10.61 1.61 4.30
N CYS A 265 10.52 2.93 4.53
CA CYS A 265 11.36 3.62 5.51
C CYS A 265 10.91 3.36 6.96
N SER A 266 9.69 2.85 7.17
CA SER A 266 9.13 2.57 8.49
C SER A 266 9.58 1.18 9.00
N HIS A 267 8.76 0.56 9.86
CA HIS A 267 8.78 -0.87 10.06
C HIS A 267 10.14 -1.42 10.55
N GLY A 268 10.69 -2.46 9.93
CA GLY A 268 11.99 -3.01 10.34
C GLY A 268 13.15 -2.08 10.02
N ASN A 269 13.01 -1.21 9.01
CA ASN A 269 14.05 -0.27 8.62
C ASN A 269 14.20 0.89 9.59
N SER A 270 13.11 1.30 10.26
CA SER A 270 13.14 2.31 11.32
C SER A 270 13.16 1.73 12.74
N SER A 271 13.37 0.42 12.91
CA SER A 271 13.21 -0.25 14.21
C SER A 271 11.87 0.06 14.90
N LYS A 272 10.81 0.26 14.08
CA LYS A 272 9.45 0.69 14.50
C LYS A 272 9.40 2.06 15.18
N ASN A 273 10.42 2.90 15.00
CA ASN A 273 10.44 4.28 15.47
C ASN A 273 10.17 5.24 14.30
N PRO A 274 9.01 5.91 14.24
CA PRO A 274 8.69 6.80 13.12
C PRO A 274 9.69 7.97 12.96
N MET A 275 10.37 8.36 14.04
CA MET A 275 11.35 9.45 14.03
C MET A 275 12.65 9.10 13.30
N LEU A 276 12.90 7.81 13.01
CA LEU A 276 14.06 7.36 12.23
C LEU A 276 13.77 7.28 10.73
N GLN A 277 12.51 7.39 10.29
CA GLN A 277 12.17 7.40 8.86
C GLN A 277 12.92 8.48 8.05
N PRO A 278 13.13 9.71 8.56
CA PRO A 278 13.92 10.73 7.85
C PRO A 278 15.35 10.28 7.53
N GLU A 279 16.07 9.73 8.51
CA GLU A 279 17.45 9.24 8.33
C GLU A 279 17.50 8.10 7.30
N VAL A 280 16.54 7.18 7.38
CA VAL A 280 16.41 6.07 6.41
C VAL A 280 16.22 6.62 4.99
N LEU A 281 15.33 7.60 4.81
CA LEU A 281 15.08 8.19 3.49
C LEU A 281 16.28 8.97 2.96
N GLU A 282 16.93 9.76 3.81
CA GLU A 282 18.14 10.52 3.46
C GLU A 282 19.23 9.58 2.93
N GLN A 283 19.46 8.45 3.60
CA GLN A 283 20.42 7.46 3.14
C GLN A 283 20.01 6.80 1.82
N ILE A 284 18.74 6.42 1.67
CA ILE A 284 18.23 5.82 0.41
C ILE A 284 18.44 6.78 -0.77
N VAL A 285 18.16 8.08 -0.58
CA VAL A 285 18.35 9.09 -1.62
C VAL A 285 19.83 9.24 -1.96
N ALA A 286 20.71 9.37 -0.96
CA ALA A 286 22.16 9.51 -1.17
C ALA A 286 22.80 8.31 -1.89
N GLU A 287 22.23 7.11 -1.73
CA GLU A 287 22.71 5.87 -2.35
C GLU A 287 21.89 5.47 -3.60
N ARG A 288 20.96 6.31 -4.06
CA ARG A 288 19.98 5.96 -5.11
C ARG A 288 20.63 5.62 -6.44
N LEU A 289 21.74 6.27 -6.77
CA LEU A 289 22.49 6.05 -8.02
C LEU A 289 23.00 4.60 -8.12
N GLN A 290 23.46 4.03 -7.01
CA GLN A 290 24.06 2.70 -6.93
C GLN A 290 22.99 1.62 -6.69
N THR A 291 22.02 1.94 -5.84
CA THR A 291 20.95 1.01 -5.47
C THR A 291 19.86 0.89 -6.54
N ASN A 292 19.71 1.91 -7.38
CA ASN A 292 18.67 2.02 -8.41
C ASN A 292 17.24 1.95 -7.85
N VAL A 293 17.04 2.44 -6.61
CA VAL A 293 15.73 2.49 -5.95
C VAL A 293 14.74 3.33 -6.77
N ARG A 294 13.57 2.75 -7.02
CA ARG A 294 12.48 3.35 -7.83
C ARG A 294 11.42 4.02 -6.98
N GLY A 295 11.24 3.57 -5.74
CA GLY A 295 10.34 4.24 -4.82
C GLY A 295 10.62 3.98 -3.36
N VAL A 296 9.92 4.71 -2.51
CA VAL A 296 9.97 4.56 -1.06
C VAL A 296 8.58 4.56 -0.46
N MET A 297 8.43 4.01 0.75
CA MET A 297 7.22 4.14 1.56
C MET A 297 7.50 4.90 2.85
N LEU A 298 6.59 5.78 3.23
CA LEU A 298 6.61 6.55 4.48
C LEU A 298 5.27 6.38 5.20
N GLU A 299 5.32 6.14 6.51
CA GLU A 299 4.15 6.24 7.38
C GLU A 299 4.11 7.62 8.02
N SER A 300 3.15 8.42 7.59
CA SER A 300 3.02 9.83 7.95
C SER A 300 1.57 10.23 8.12
N HIS A 301 1.30 11.20 8.98
CA HIS A 301 -0.05 11.70 9.23
C HIS A 301 0.01 13.19 9.57
N LEU A 302 -1.08 13.76 10.07
CA LEU A 302 -1.11 15.17 10.44
C LEU A 302 -0.27 15.39 11.72
N VAL A 303 -0.35 14.45 12.65
CA VAL A 303 0.32 14.49 13.95
C VAL A 303 1.29 13.31 14.09
N ASP A 304 2.42 13.55 14.76
CA ASP A 304 3.43 12.53 15.06
C ASP A 304 2.89 11.40 15.96
N GLY A 305 3.53 10.24 15.87
CA GLY A 305 3.33 9.13 16.79
C GLY A 305 2.03 8.37 16.55
N ASN A 306 1.52 7.74 17.60
CA ASN A 306 0.27 7.00 17.61
C ASN A 306 -0.47 7.19 18.93
N GLN A 307 -1.71 6.73 18.94
CA GLN A 307 -2.58 6.70 20.10
C GLN A 307 -3.37 5.40 20.16
N LYS A 308 -3.98 5.13 21.31
CA LYS A 308 -4.95 4.04 21.47
C LYS A 308 -6.33 4.56 21.08
N ILE A 309 -7.16 3.67 20.52
CA ILE A 309 -8.58 3.96 20.29
C ILE A 309 -9.25 4.23 21.65
N SER A 310 -9.88 5.39 21.77
CA SER A 310 -10.61 5.83 22.96
C SER A 310 -11.66 6.88 22.60
N GLU A 311 -12.47 7.33 23.56
CA GLU A 311 -13.47 8.38 23.34
C GLU A 311 -12.86 9.75 23.03
N GLN A 312 -11.62 10.00 23.46
CA GLN A 312 -10.89 11.24 23.25
C GLN A 312 -9.62 10.96 22.46
N MET A 313 -9.71 11.08 21.15
CA MET A 313 -8.59 10.90 20.24
C MET A 313 -8.08 12.24 19.71
N THR A 314 -6.76 12.36 19.58
CA THR A 314 -6.12 13.46 18.88
C THR A 314 -6.46 13.37 17.39
N TYR A 315 -7.03 14.43 16.83
CA TYR A 315 -7.33 14.51 15.41
C TYR A 315 -6.07 14.31 14.56
N GLY A 316 -6.15 13.44 13.55
CA GLY A 316 -5.05 13.21 12.60
C GLY A 316 -3.81 12.50 13.18
N GLN A 317 -3.96 11.78 14.30
CA GLN A 317 -2.92 10.92 14.87
C GLN A 317 -3.29 9.44 14.69
N SER A 318 -2.34 8.62 14.25
CA SER A 318 -2.57 7.20 13.94
C SER A 318 -3.08 6.40 15.15
N VAL A 319 -4.05 5.52 14.93
CA VAL A 319 -4.53 4.54 15.94
C VAL A 319 -3.82 3.18 15.83
N THR A 320 -2.79 3.10 14.99
CA THR A 320 -2.01 1.87 14.70
C THR A 320 -0.52 2.11 14.92
N ASP A 321 0.33 1.89 13.92
CA ASP A 321 1.76 2.18 14.05
C ASP A 321 2.01 3.69 14.05
N GLY A 322 3.07 4.12 14.74
CA GLY A 322 3.45 5.53 14.84
C GLY A 322 3.79 6.12 13.48
N CYS A 323 3.35 7.36 13.24
CA CYS A 323 3.58 8.08 12.00
C CYS A 323 4.48 9.30 12.21
N LEU A 324 5.10 9.79 11.13
CA LEU A 324 5.73 11.11 11.09
C LEU A 324 4.67 12.19 10.87
N GLY A 325 4.68 13.29 11.62
CA GLY A 325 3.72 14.38 11.51
C GLY A 325 3.96 15.26 10.28
N TRP A 326 2.93 15.99 9.84
CA TRP A 326 2.90 16.66 8.55
C TRP A 326 4.08 17.61 8.32
N THR A 327 4.38 18.49 9.28
CA THR A 327 5.47 19.47 9.15
C THR A 327 6.81 18.81 8.87
N LYS A 328 7.08 17.65 9.51
CA LYS A 328 8.32 16.90 9.28
C LYS A 328 8.28 16.17 7.94
N THR A 329 7.14 15.60 7.57
CA THR A 329 6.95 14.94 6.27
C THR A 329 7.16 15.92 5.11
N GLU A 330 6.54 17.09 5.18
CA GLU A 330 6.69 18.14 4.17
C GLU A 330 8.14 18.60 4.03
N GLN A 331 8.78 18.97 5.15
CA GLN A 331 10.17 19.42 5.13
C GLN A 331 11.12 18.33 4.61
N LEU A 332 10.92 17.08 5.02
CA LEU A 332 11.70 15.95 4.55
C LEU A 332 11.59 15.79 3.04
N LEU A 333 10.37 15.79 2.49
CA LEU A 333 10.16 15.59 1.05
C LEU A 333 10.68 16.76 0.21
N LEU A 334 10.57 18.00 0.70
CA LEU A 334 11.18 19.17 0.07
C LEU A 334 12.72 19.02 0.01
N ASN A 335 13.35 18.69 1.14
CA ASN A 335 14.79 18.48 1.21
C ASN A 335 15.25 17.34 0.28
N MET A 336 14.51 16.24 0.22
CA MET A 336 14.84 15.11 -0.65
C MET A 336 14.71 15.45 -2.13
N THR A 337 13.71 16.23 -2.51
CA THR A 337 13.59 16.76 -3.87
C THR A 337 14.82 17.60 -4.25
N ASP A 338 15.29 18.49 -3.37
CA ASP A 338 16.48 19.30 -3.65
C ASP A 338 17.74 18.44 -3.80
N SER A 339 17.93 17.42 -2.95
CA SER A 339 19.02 16.44 -3.10
C SER A 339 18.94 15.69 -4.44
N LEU A 340 17.75 15.26 -4.86
CA LEU A 340 17.54 14.57 -6.14
C LEU A 340 17.83 15.49 -7.34
N ARG A 341 17.48 16.79 -7.27
CA ARG A 341 17.83 17.78 -8.30
C ARG A 341 19.35 17.90 -8.45
N LEU A 342 20.07 17.99 -7.34
CA LEU A 342 21.53 18.08 -7.33
C LEU A 342 22.20 16.83 -7.91
N GLU A 343 21.65 15.64 -7.65
CA GLU A 343 22.13 14.40 -8.28
C GLU A 343 21.81 14.33 -9.78
N GLY A 344 20.65 14.81 -10.20
CA GLY A 344 20.25 14.89 -11.61
C GLY A 344 21.26 15.71 -12.43
N LEU A 345 21.70 16.85 -11.91
CA LEU A 345 22.73 17.68 -12.54
C LEU A 345 24.06 16.95 -12.71
N LYS A 346 24.46 16.10 -11.74
CA LYS A 346 25.68 15.29 -11.84
C LYS A 346 25.60 14.18 -12.88
N ARG A 347 24.40 13.68 -13.22
CA ARG A 347 24.21 12.69 -14.29
C ARG A 347 24.30 13.30 -15.68
N SER A 348 23.95 14.57 -15.82
CA SER A 348 23.90 15.29 -17.10
C SER A 348 25.20 16.02 -17.47
N ALA A 349 26.15 16.12 -16.53
CA ALA A 349 27.46 16.73 -16.71
C ALA A 349 28.52 15.67 -17.07
#